data_AF-A0A2J8AD18-F1
#
_entry.id   AF-A0A2J8AD18-F1
#
_cell.length_a   1.000
_cell.length_b   1.000
_cell.length_c   1.000
_cell.angle_alpha   90.00
_cell.angle_beta   90.00
_cell.angle_gamma   90.00
#
_symmetry.space_group_name_H-M   'P 1'
#
loop_
_entity.id
_entity.type
_entity.pdbx_description
1 polymer ?
#
loop_
_entity_poly.entity_id
_entity_poly.type
_entity_poly.pdbx_seq_one_letter_code
_entity_poly.pdbx_strand_id
1 'polypeptide(L)'
;MPETRDDAAPEGHAPLLLPAASVALVGQVPQPREAPPPPPMPAAPEPPFTTITWWQLVDKLEKSGPAVGLAPGQDLTLTALTLFLVDLTAPFGYGVTLPTLALASLFAVPAGARLLLQDVVVVLSIIDLQLAMSGICSVHDTGAFPYSLSVVVDGGVVRLIDHTSRAPDENGTAGAGGEVRWINVTLTCPGNGVENPPCAARPIREGWELGVAALRTVRTVGPVMLSLASDVALPADGSWTQVGDRERVAGRARCC
;
A
#
# COMPACT_ATOMS: atom_id res chain seq x y z
N MET A 1 39.62 29.74 60.75
CA MET A 1 41.09 29.84 60.93
C MET A 1 41.55 28.66 61.75
N PRO A 2 42.47 27.78 61.30
CA PRO A 2 42.89 27.45 59.94
C PRO A 2 42.99 25.92 59.64
N GLU A 3 43.22 25.64 58.35
CA GLU A 3 43.78 24.50 57.58
C GLU A 3 44.41 23.26 58.23
N THR A 4 44.19 22.08 57.61
CA THR A 4 45.16 21.27 56.78
C THR A 4 44.50 19.91 56.37
N ARG A 5 44.22 19.58 55.09
CA ARG A 5 45.02 18.85 54.04
C ARG A 5 45.64 17.51 54.50
N ASP A 6 45.64 16.35 53.81
CA ASP A 6 45.33 15.91 52.42
C ASP A 6 45.08 14.36 52.36
N ASP A 7 44.26 13.93 51.37
CA ASP A 7 44.24 12.73 50.47
C ASP A 7 44.73 11.31 50.91
N ALA A 8 44.21 10.16 50.45
CA ALA A 8 43.46 9.77 49.23
C ALA A 8 42.70 8.41 49.40
N ALA A 9 41.65 8.19 48.59
CA ALA A 9 41.10 6.87 48.21
C ALA A 9 40.38 7.00 46.82
N PRO A 10 39.86 5.93 46.16
CA PRO A 10 40.36 5.44 44.87
C PRO A 10 39.34 5.50 43.70
N GLU A 11 39.83 5.12 42.51
CA GLU A 11 39.16 4.47 41.36
C GLU A 11 37.76 4.91 40.85
N GLY A 12 37.65 5.01 39.52
CA GLY A 12 36.34 4.88 38.85
C GLY A 12 36.33 5.39 37.40
N HIS A 13 36.02 4.50 36.46
CA HIS A 13 36.07 4.71 35.02
C HIS A 13 34.82 5.42 34.44
N ALA A 14 35.10 6.21 33.38
CA ALA A 14 34.28 6.58 32.21
C ALA A 14 33.11 7.60 32.35
N PRO A 15 32.65 8.28 31.26
CA PRO A 15 33.26 8.54 29.95
C PRO A 15 33.32 10.04 29.57
N LEU A 16 34.05 10.30 28.48
CA LEU A 16 34.25 11.58 27.79
C LEU A 16 32.93 12.18 27.27
N LEU A 17 32.62 13.39 27.74
CA LEU A 17 31.80 14.38 27.05
C LEU A 17 32.75 15.49 26.57
N LEU A 18 32.90 15.64 25.26
CA LEU A 18 33.42 16.88 24.67
C LEU A 18 32.53 17.29 23.47
N PRO A 19 32.21 18.59 23.36
CA PRO A 19 31.48 19.14 22.23
C PRO A 19 32.42 19.30 21.03
N ALA A 20 32.00 18.82 19.86
CA ALA A 20 32.67 19.12 18.61
C ALA A 20 32.23 20.50 18.11
N ALA A 21 33.03 21.53 18.39
CA ALA A 21 33.07 22.74 17.58
C ALA A 21 34.31 22.66 16.69
N SER A 22 34.13 22.48 15.39
CA SER A 22 35.22 22.51 14.41
C SER A 22 35.07 23.72 13.50
N VAL A 23 35.99 24.67 13.66
CA VAL A 23 36.28 25.75 12.72
C VAL A 23 37.28 25.21 11.69
N ALA A 24 36.92 25.25 10.41
CA ALA A 24 37.78 24.80 9.32
C ALA A 24 38.74 25.92 8.90
N LEU A 25 40.06 25.67 9.04
CA LEU A 25 41.12 26.47 8.41
C LEU A 25 41.46 25.88 7.04
N VAL A 26 41.44 26.74 6.01
CA VAL A 26 41.81 26.41 4.63
C VAL A 26 43.34 26.35 4.52
N GLY A 27 43.88 25.17 4.20
CA GLY A 27 45.25 24.98 3.74
C GLY A 27 45.24 24.19 2.43
N GLN A 28 45.63 24.83 1.32
CA GLN A 28 45.76 24.18 0.02
C GLN A 28 46.95 23.21 0.03
N VAL A 29 46.66 21.93 -0.21
CA VAL A 29 47.64 20.87 -0.51
C VAL A 29 47.51 20.52 -2.01
N PRO A 30 48.62 20.26 -2.74
CA PRO A 30 48.59 20.02 -4.19
C PRO A 30 47.80 18.75 -4.55
N GLN A 31 46.99 18.82 -5.61
CA GLN A 31 46.15 17.71 -6.06
C GLN A 31 46.96 16.46 -6.45
N PRO A 32 46.57 15.27 -5.92
CA PRO A 32 46.94 13.98 -6.51
C PRO A 32 46.20 13.78 -7.83
N ARG A 33 46.91 13.28 -8.85
CA ARG A 33 46.35 12.87 -10.15
C ARG A 33 45.10 12.01 -9.96
N GLU A 34 44.00 12.46 -10.53
CA GLU A 34 42.72 11.77 -10.56
C GLU A 34 42.88 10.41 -11.27
N ALA A 35 42.67 9.33 -10.51
CA ALA A 35 42.54 8.00 -11.08
C ALA A 35 41.18 7.92 -11.82
N PRO A 36 41.10 7.22 -12.97
CA PRO A 36 39.84 7.05 -13.68
C PRO A 36 38.77 6.45 -12.75
N PRO A 37 37.50 6.85 -12.88
CA PRO A 37 36.43 6.36 -12.04
C PRO A 37 36.37 4.83 -12.10
N PRO A 38 36.11 4.14 -10.98
CA PRO A 38 35.91 2.70 -11.00
C PRO A 38 34.78 2.39 -11.99
N PRO A 39 34.89 1.30 -12.76
CA PRO A 39 33.84 0.89 -13.67
C PRO A 39 32.52 0.81 -12.90
N PRO A 40 31.39 1.24 -13.48
CA PRO A 40 30.09 1.12 -12.82
C PRO A 40 29.92 -0.34 -12.41
N MET A 41 29.70 -0.56 -11.12
CA MET A 41 29.36 -1.88 -10.62
C MET A 41 28.17 -2.39 -11.44
N PRO A 42 28.15 -3.68 -11.84
CA PRO A 42 26.95 -4.26 -12.43
C PRO A 42 25.79 -3.96 -11.47
N ALA A 43 24.72 -3.37 -11.99
CA ALA A 43 23.49 -3.25 -11.24
C ALA A 43 23.18 -4.62 -10.61
N ALA A 44 22.82 -4.64 -9.32
CA ALA A 44 22.38 -5.87 -8.69
C ALA A 44 21.32 -6.51 -9.61
N PRO A 45 21.42 -7.81 -9.92
CA PRO A 45 20.43 -8.48 -10.74
C PRO A 45 19.05 -8.19 -10.17
N GLU A 46 18.12 -7.72 -11.00
CA GLU A 46 16.73 -7.57 -10.57
C GLU A 46 16.25 -8.91 -10.01
N PRO A 47 15.56 -8.92 -8.85
CA PRO A 47 15.10 -10.16 -8.25
C PRO A 47 14.23 -10.92 -9.27
N PRO A 48 14.40 -12.24 -9.40
CA PRO A 48 13.63 -13.02 -10.36
C PRO A 48 12.15 -12.90 -10.02
N PHE A 49 11.36 -12.35 -10.93
CA PHE A 49 9.90 -12.37 -10.83
C PHE A 49 9.36 -13.54 -11.63
N THR A 50 8.39 -14.27 -11.07
CA THR A 50 7.71 -15.36 -11.77
C THR A 50 6.38 -14.87 -12.29
N THR A 51 6.11 -15.03 -13.59
CA THR A 51 4.79 -14.76 -14.15
C THR A 51 4.03 -16.05 -14.36
N ILE A 52 2.82 -16.14 -13.79
CA ILE A 52 1.92 -17.28 -13.95
C ILE A 52 0.71 -16.82 -14.78
N THR A 53 0.44 -17.53 -15.87
CA THR A 53 -0.69 -17.26 -16.77
C THR A 53 -1.64 -18.44 -16.77
N TRP A 54 -2.95 -18.18 -16.72
CA TRP A 54 -3.97 -19.22 -16.65
C TRP A 54 -4.78 -19.40 -17.95
N TRP A 55 -4.42 -18.69 -19.02
CA TRP A 55 -5.18 -18.64 -20.28
C TRP A 55 -5.48 -20.02 -20.88
N GLN A 56 -4.53 -20.97 -20.81
CA GLN A 56 -4.73 -22.35 -21.31
C GLN A 56 -5.70 -23.19 -20.46
N LEU A 57 -6.01 -22.74 -19.25
CA LEU A 57 -6.83 -23.43 -18.28
C LEU A 57 -8.16 -22.73 -18.01
N VAL A 58 -8.44 -21.57 -18.61
CA VAL A 58 -9.66 -20.78 -18.38
C VAL A 58 -10.92 -21.63 -18.50
N ASP A 59 -11.11 -22.31 -19.64
CA ASP A 59 -12.28 -23.18 -19.86
C ASP A 59 -12.46 -24.26 -18.79
N LYS A 60 -11.35 -24.76 -18.23
CA LYS A 60 -11.38 -25.77 -17.17
C LYS A 60 -11.69 -25.15 -15.83
N LEU A 61 -11.11 -24.00 -15.50
CA LEU A 61 -11.36 -23.30 -14.25
C LEU A 61 -12.82 -22.85 -14.16
N GLU A 62 -13.37 -22.33 -15.25
CA GLU A 62 -14.78 -21.91 -15.30
C GLU A 62 -15.76 -23.09 -15.17
N LYS A 63 -15.37 -24.30 -15.60
CA LYS A 63 -16.23 -25.50 -15.56
C LYS A 63 -16.01 -26.38 -14.32
N SER A 64 -14.79 -26.41 -13.79
CA SER A 64 -14.35 -27.38 -12.77
C SER A 64 -14.05 -26.73 -11.42
N GLY A 65 -14.09 -25.39 -11.34
CA GLY A 65 -13.85 -24.66 -10.10
C GLY A 65 -12.38 -24.27 -9.91
N PRO A 66 -11.98 -23.96 -8.66
CA PRO A 66 -10.68 -23.35 -8.37
C PRO A 66 -9.50 -24.24 -8.78
N ALA A 67 -8.42 -23.61 -9.25
CA ALA A 67 -7.20 -24.30 -9.67
C ALA A 67 -6.54 -25.08 -8.53
N VAL A 68 -6.59 -24.53 -7.32
CA VAL A 68 -5.94 -25.07 -6.12
C VAL A 68 -6.93 -25.08 -4.98
N GLY A 69 -7.19 -26.25 -4.40
CA GLY A 69 -7.96 -26.39 -3.17
C GLY A 69 -7.05 -26.67 -1.99
N LEU A 70 -7.15 -25.84 -0.95
CA LEU A 70 -6.50 -26.09 0.33
C LEU A 70 -7.38 -27.00 1.19
N ALA A 71 -6.76 -27.81 2.03
CA ALA A 71 -7.44 -28.52 3.11
C ALA A 71 -7.45 -27.66 4.39
N PRO A 72 -8.41 -27.86 5.31
CA PRO A 72 -8.40 -27.18 6.61
C PRO A 72 -7.06 -27.38 7.35
N GLY A 73 -6.51 -26.30 7.90
CA GLY A 73 -5.20 -26.30 8.57
C GLY A 73 -4.00 -26.18 7.62
N GLN A 74 -4.21 -26.08 6.31
CA GLN A 74 -3.14 -25.80 5.36
C GLN A 74 -2.93 -24.30 5.17
N ASP A 75 -1.66 -23.92 5.09
CA ASP A 75 -1.23 -22.57 4.76
C ASP A 75 -0.48 -22.60 3.42
N LEU A 76 -0.94 -21.81 2.45
CA LEU A 76 -0.27 -21.60 1.17
C LEU A 76 0.29 -20.19 1.10
N THR A 77 1.56 -20.06 0.75
CA THR A 77 2.21 -18.76 0.56
C THR A 77 2.71 -18.63 -0.87
N LEU A 78 2.34 -17.53 -1.52
CA LEU A 78 2.82 -17.13 -2.84
C LEU A 78 3.58 -15.82 -2.71
N THR A 79 4.83 -15.80 -3.19
CA THR A 79 5.71 -14.63 -3.06
C THR A 79 6.31 -14.22 -4.40
N ALA A 80 6.56 -12.92 -4.59
CA ALA A 80 7.34 -12.36 -5.69
C ALA A 80 6.88 -12.83 -7.09
N LEU A 81 5.57 -12.75 -7.35
CA LEU A 81 5.00 -13.23 -8.61
C LEU A 81 3.97 -12.29 -9.22
N THR A 82 3.75 -12.46 -10.53
CA THR A 82 2.68 -11.79 -11.27
C THR A 82 1.64 -12.83 -11.71
N LEU A 83 0.39 -12.64 -11.28
CA LEU A 83 -0.76 -13.43 -11.73
C LEU A 83 -1.43 -12.71 -12.88
N PHE A 84 -1.36 -13.27 -14.08
CA PHE A 84 -2.00 -12.71 -15.27
C PHE A 84 -3.35 -13.38 -15.52
N LEU A 85 -4.43 -12.68 -15.16
CA LEU A 85 -5.80 -13.17 -15.05
C LEU A 85 -6.77 -12.47 -16.02
N VAL A 86 -6.26 -11.81 -17.06
CA VAL A 86 -7.08 -11.01 -17.99
C VAL A 86 -8.14 -11.83 -18.73
N ASP A 87 -7.88 -13.13 -18.90
CA ASP A 87 -8.75 -14.06 -19.62
C ASP A 87 -9.71 -14.81 -18.69
N LEU A 88 -9.59 -14.61 -17.37
CA LEU A 88 -10.45 -15.29 -16.38
C LEU A 88 -11.63 -14.39 -16.02
N THR A 89 -12.84 -14.89 -16.18
CA THR A 89 -14.05 -14.14 -15.79
C THR A 89 -14.17 -14.10 -14.26
N ALA A 90 -14.42 -12.91 -13.69
CA ALA A 90 -14.69 -12.71 -12.28
C ALA A 90 -13.67 -13.42 -11.35
N PRO A 91 -12.36 -13.12 -11.44
CA PRO A 91 -11.30 -13.83 -10.71
C PRO A 91 -11.45 -13.76 -9.18
N PHE A 92 -12.16 -12.75 -8.68
CA PHE A 92 -12.49 -12.61 -7.26
C PHE A 92 -13.89 -13.14 -6.87
N GLY A 93 -14.68 -13.60 -7.85
CA GLY A 93 -16.12 -13.78 -7.70
C GLY A 93 -16.92 -12.49 -7.91
N TYR A 94 -18.23 -12.56 -7.64
CA TYR A 94 -19.15 -11.44 -7.79
C TYR A 94 -19.44 -10.75 -6.45
N GLY A 95 -19.63 -9.43 -6.47
CA GLY A 95 -20.02 -8.67 -5.28
C GLY A 95 -18.94 -8.60 -4.20
N VAL A 96 -17.66 -8.61 -4.60
CA VAL A 96 -16.54 -8.58 -3.68
C VAL A 96 -16.44 -7.26 -2.92
N THR A 97 -16.12 -7.33 -1.64
CA THR A 97 -15.81 -6.20 -0.77
C THR A 97 -14.45 -6.43 -0.12
N LEU A 98 -13.86 -5.42 0.54
CA LEU A 98 -12.56 -5.59 1.19
C LEU A 98 -12.50 -6.78 2.16
N PRO A 99 -13.48 -7.02 3.05
CA PRO A 99 -13.43 -8.12 4.00
C PRO A 99 -13.62 -9.49 3.34
N THR A 100 -14.17 -9.53 2.14
CA THR A 100 -14.48 -10.76 1.38
C THR A 100 -13.58 -10.98 0.17
N LEU A 101 -12.58 -10.10 -0.02
CA LEU A 101 -11.66 -10.16 -1.15
C LEU A 101 -10.90 -11.49 -1.15
N ALA A 102 -11.00 -12.27 -2.21
CA ALA A 102 -10.26 -13.52 -2.38
C ALA A 102 -10.17 -13.86 -3.86
N LEU A 103 -9.09 -14.49 -4.31
CA LEU A 103 -8.96 -15.01 -5.68
C LEU A 103 -9.76 -16.32 -5.83
N ALA A 104 -11.07 -16.25 -5.62
CA ALA A 104 -11.96 -17.41 -5.46
C ALA A 104 -11.99 -18.32 -6.69
N SER A 105 -11.76 -17.79 -7.89
CA SER A 105 -11.70 -18.59 -9.12
C SER A 105 -10.39 -19.38 -9.27
N LEU A 106 -9.38 -19.09 -8.45
CA LEU A 106 -8.09 -19.78 -8.45
C LEU A 106 -7.87 -20.63 -7.20
N PHE A 107 -8.31 -20.16 -6.04
CA PHE A 107 -8.04 -20.79 -4.76
C PHE A 107 -9.33 -21.06 -3.99
N ALA A 108 -9.59 -22.33 -3.67
CA ALA A 108 -10.52 -22.71 -2.62
C ALA A 108 -9.78 -22.68 -1.28
N VAL A 109 -10.18 -21.76 -0.41
CA VAL A 109 -9.60 -21.57 0.93
C VAL A 109 -10.69 -21.86 1.96
N PRO A 110 -10.87 -23.11 2.40
CA PRO A 110 -11.91 -23.45 3.38
C PRO A 110 -11.61 -22.86 4.75
N ALA A 111 -12.63 -22.84 5.62
CA ALA A 111 -12.46 -22.38 7.00
C ALA A 111 -11.32 -23.14 7.71
N GLY A 112 -10.44 -22.38 8.37
CA GLY A 112 -9.25 -22.91 9.02
C GLY A 112 -8.03 -23.11 8.11
N ALA A 113 -8.12 -22.82 6.81
CA ALA A 113 -6.97 -22.68 5.91
C ALA A 113 -6.56 -21.21 5.76
N ARG A 114 -5.33 -20.96 5.28
CA ARG A 114 -4.82 -19.61 5.04
C ARG A 114 -4.10 -19.51 3.70
N LEU A 115 -4.36 -18.41 2.99
CA LEU A 115 -3.64 -18.03 1.77
C LEU A 115 -2.91 -16.71 2.01
N LEU A 116 -1.59 -16.70 1.86
CA LEU A 116 -0.76 -15.51 1.93
C LEU A 116 -0.25 -15.15 0.53
N LEU A 117 -0.58 -13.94 0.09
CA LEU A 117 -0.08 -13.32 -1.13
C LEU A 117 0.86 -12.19 -0.72
N GLN A 118 2.14 -12.31 -1.04
CA GLN A 118 3.16 -11.34 -0.67
C GLN A 118 3.97 -10.87 -1.89
N ASP A 119 4.11 -9.56 -2.08
CA ASP A 119 4.84 -8.98 -3.21
C ASP A 119 4.29 -9.50 -4.56
N VAL A 120 2.96 -9.51 -4.68
CA VAL A 120 2.23 -10.06 -5.83
C VAL A 120 1.62 -8.95 -6.67
N VAL A 121 1.73 -9.06 -8.00
CA VAL A 121 0.97 -8.22 -8.94
C VAL A 121 -0.13 -9.07 -9.58
N VAL A 122 -1.38 -8.66 -9.43
CA VAL A 122 -2.53 -9.29 -10.07
C VAL A 122 -2.97 -8.41 -11.24
N VAL A 123 -2.83 -8.94 -12.46
CA VAL A 123 -3.22 -8.27 -13.70
C VAL A 123 -4.57 -8.82 -14.14
N LEU A 124 -5.57 -7.95 -14.19
CA LEU A 124 -6.98 -8.26 -14.43
C LEU A 124 -7.44 -7.68 -15.76
N SER A 125 -8.59 -8.13 -16.25
CA SER A 125 -9.30 -7.39 -17.29
C SER A 125 -9.70 -6.00 -16.76
N ILE A 126 -9.90 -5.03 -17.65
CA ILE A 126 -10.36 -3.68 -17.27
C ILE A 126 -11.71 -3.76 -16.52
N ILE A 127 -12.59 -4.66 -16.98
CA ILE A 127 -13.93 -4.85 -16.40
C ILE A 127 -13.82 -5.41 -14.98
N ASP A 128 -13.02 -6.45 -14.77
CA ASP A 128 -12.88 -7.07 -13.45
C ASP A 128 -12.20 -6.13 -12.45
N LEU A 129 -11.20 -5.35 -12.88
CA LEU A 129 -10.60 -4.33 -12.03
C LEU A 129 -11.62 -3.25 -11.64
N GLN A 130 -12.44 -2.78 -12.59
CA GLN A 130 -13.46 -1.78 -12.32
C GLN A 130 -14.54 -2.31 -11.36
N LEU A 131 -14.95 -3.57 -11.50
CA LEU A 131 -15.88 -4.23 -10.57
C LEU A 131 -15.27 -4.39 -9.18
N ALA A 132 -14.03 -4.86 -9.07
CA ALA A 132 -13.31 -4.97 -7.80
C ALA A 132 -13.19 -3.61 -7.12
N MET A 133 -12.81 -2.55 -7.84
CA MET A 133 -12.76 -1.19 -7.31
C MET A 133 -14.12 -0.69 -6.85
N SER A 134 -15.18 -0.96 -7.61
CA SER A 134 -16.54 -0.54 -7.25
C SER A 134 -17.02 -1.22 -5.96
N GLY A 135 -16.68 -2.49 -5.77
CA GLY A 135 -16.99 -3.24 -4.56
C GLY A 135 -16.16 -2.79 -3.35
N ILE A 136 -14.85 -2.60 -3.54
CA ILE A 136 -13.93 -2.07 -2.52
C ILE A 136 -14.36 -0.67 -2.06
N CYS A 137 -14.85 0.15 -2.98
CA CYS A 137 -15.28 1.52 -2.72
C CYS A 137 -16.80 1.68 -2.58
N SER A 138 -17.51 0.59 -2.29
CA SER A 138 -18.95 0.63 -2.13
C SER A 138 -19.34 1.55 -0.96
N VAL A 139 -20.17 2.55 -1.23
CA VAL A 139 -20.74 3.46 -0.22
C VAL A 139 -21.67 2.76 0.76
N HIS A 140 -22.12 1.55 0.44
CA HIS A 140 -22.97 0.74 1.31
C HIS A 140 -22.17 -0.10 2.31
N ASP A 141 -20.85 -0.15 2.15
CA ASP A 141 -19.92 -0.86 3.03
C ASP A 141 -18.76 0.07 3.44
N THR A 142 -19.09 1.31 3.81
CA THR A 142 -18.10 2.29 4.29
C THR A 142 -17.46 1.88 5.62
N GLY A 143 -18.03 0.90 6.33
CA GLY A 143 -17.41 0.28 7.50
C GLY A 143 -16.24 -0.65 7.14
N ALA A 144 -16.23 -1.20 5.92
CA ALA A 144 -15.14 -1.98 5.35
C ALA A 144 -14.02 -1.15 4.70
N PHE A 145 -14.24 0.16 4.56
CA PHE A 145 -13.19 1.15 4.43
C PHE A 145 -12.94 1.79 5.80
N PRO A 146 -12.47 1.02 6.84
CA PRO A 146 -11.87 1.71 7.96
C PRO A 146 -10.71 2.53 7.37
N TYR A 147 -10.35 3.60 8.04
CA TYR A 147 -9.17 4.43 7.77
C TYR A 147 -7.87 3.60 7.86
N SER A 148 -7.76 2.52 7.09
CA SER A 148 -6.65 1.60 7.09
C SER A 148 -5.66 2.13 6.07
N LEU A 149 -4.48 2.44 6.55
CA LEU A 149 -3.31 2.71 5.73
C LEU A 149 -2.92 1.48 4.87
N SER A 150 -3.64 0.36 5.04
CA SER A 150 -3.44 -0.92 4.38
C SER A 150 -3.96 -0.98 2.95
N VAL A 151 -4.86 -0.09 2.52
CA VAL A 151 -5.43 -0.12 1.17
C VAL A 151 -5.36 1.26 0.52
N VAL A 152 -4.84 1.31 -0.71
CA VAL A 152 -4.70 2.53 -1.50
C VAL A 152 -5.33 2.32 -2.86
N VAL A 153 -6.15 3.25 -3.31
CA VAL A 153 -6.71 3.31 -4.66
C VAL A 153 -6.29 4.64 -5.29
N ASP A 154 -5.34 4.59 -6.23
CA ASP A 154 -4.83 5.78 -6.94
C ASP A 154 -4.51 5.41 -8.39
N GLY A 155 -4.75 6.34 -9.32
CA GLY A 155 -4.40 6.17 -10.74
C GLY A 155 -5.03 4.95 -11.42
N GLY A 156 -6.20 4.50 -10.98
CA GLY A 156 -6.86 3.34 -11.58
C GLY A 156 -6.21 1.99 -11.21
N VAL A 157 -5.45 1.94 -10.11
CA VAL A 157 -4.81 0.75 -9.53
C VAL A 157 -5.19 0.63 -8.05
N VAL A 158 -5.29 -0.61 -7.55
CA VAL A 158 -5.47 -0.88 -6.11
C VAL A 158 -4.16 -1.45 -5.53
N ARG A 159 -3.74 -0.96 -4.37
CA ARG A 159 -2.59 -1.47 -3.63
C ARG A 159 -3.02 -1.90 -2.23
N LEU A 160 -2.72 -3.13 -1.88
CA LEU A 160 -2.96 -3.76 -0.59
C LEU A 160 -1.61 -3.91 0.12
N ILE A 161 -1.34 -3.06 1.10
CA ILE A 161 -0.05 -2.97 1.81
C ILE A 161 0.06 -4.06 2.87
N ASP A 162 -0.93 -4.18 3.75
CA ASP A 162 -1.09 -5.28 4.72
C ASP A 162 -2.58 -5.40 5.07
N HIS A 163 -3.30 -6.15 4.24
CA HIS A 163 -4.75 -6.32 4.34
C HIS A 163 -5.07 -7.79 4.62
N THR A 164 -6.13 -8.02 5.38
CA THR A 164 -6.64 -9.36 5.67
C THR A 164 -8.12 -9.42 5.35
N SER A 165 -8.51 -10.46 4.63
CA SER A 165 -9.88 -10.73 4.21
C SER A 165 -10.19 -12.22 4.38
N ARG A 166 -11.39 -12.63 3.99
CA ARG A 166 -11.85 -14.02 4.06
C ARG A 166 -12.43 -14.48 2.73
N ALA A 167 -12.05 -15.68 2.33
CA ALA A 167 -12.57 -16.35 1.16
C ALA A 167 -14.04 -16.78 1.36
N PRO A 168 -14.77 -17.08 0.27
CA PRO A 168 -16.04 -17.79 0.39
C PRO A 168 -15.85 -19.22 0.92
N ASP A 169 -16.90 -19.79 1.53
CA ASP A 169 -16.95 -21.22 1.85
C ASP A 169 -17.29 -22.08 0.62
N GLU A 170 -17.40 -23.40 0.82
CA GLU A 170 -17.77 -24.35 -0.24
C GLU A 170 -19.15 -24.08 -0.88
N ASN A 171 -20.03 -23.38 -0.15
CA ASN A 171 -21.35 -22.98 -0.64
C ASN A 171 -21.34 -21.64 -1.36
N GLY A 172 -20.19 -20.97 -1.47
CA GLY A 172 -20.06 -19.63 -2.04
C GLY A 172 -20.46 -18.50 -1.09
N THR A 173 -20.64 -18.78 0.20
CA THR A 173 -20.99 -17.78 1.22
C THR A 173 -19.79 -16.87 1.47
N ALA A 174 -19.90 -15.61 1.05
CA ALA A 174 -18.82 -14.64 1.16
C ALA A 174 -18.34 -14.47 2.62
N GLY A 175 -17.02 -14.56 2.82
CA GLY A 175 -16.37 -14.36 4.12
C GLY A 175 -16.49 -15.52 5.11
N ALA A 176 -17.18 -16.61 4.77
CA ALA A 176 -17.32 -17.79 5.65
C ALA A 176 -16.14 -18.78 5.54
N GLY A 177 -15.26 -18.60 4.55
CA GLY A 177 -14.09 -19.43 4.33
C GLY A 177 -12.89 -19.06 5.20
N GLY A 178 -11.72 -19.49 4.74
CA GLY A 178 -10.43 -19.25 5.39
C GLY A 178 -9.89 -17.85 5.17
N GLU A 179 -8.76 -17.58 5.81
CA GLU A 179 -8.13 -16.25 5.80
C GLU A 179 -7.33 -16.04 4.50
N VAL A 180 -7.43 -14.84 3.94
CA VAL A 180 -6.57 -14.41 2.83
C VAL A 180 -5.83 -13.16 3.27
N ARG A 181 -4.50 -13.23 3.29
CA ARG A 181 -3.62 -12.12 3.68
C ARG A 181 -2.89 -11.57 2.48
N TRP A 182 -2.91 -10.25 2.34
CA TRP A 182 -2.39 -9.49 1.21
C TRP A 182 -1.30 -8.55 1.71
N ILE A 183 -0.05 -8.82 1.35
CA ILE A 183 1.10 -8.01 1.75
C ILE A 183 1.77 -7.47 0.50
N ASN A 184 1.80 -6.14 0.35
CA ASN A 184 2.36 -5.47 -0.83
C ASN A 184 1.83 -6.04 -2.16
N VAL A 185 0.51 -6.23 -2.25
CA VAL A 185 -0.17 -6.72 -3.46
C VAL A 185 -0.70 -5.55 -4.28
N THR A 186 -0.53 -5.61 -5.60
CA THR A 186 -1.07 -4.61 -6.54
C THR A 186 -2.09 -5.24 -7.47
N LEU A 187 -3.29 -4.68 -7.55
CA LEU A 187 -4.32 -5.05 -8.53
C LEU A 187 -4.33 -4.00 -9.65
N THR A 188 -4.07 -4.42 -10.88
CA THR A 188 -3.96 -3.56 -12.05
C THR A 188 -4.56 -4.23 -13.29
N CYS A 189 -4.62 -3.51 -14.40
CA CYS A 189 -5.02 -4.03 -15.71
C CYS A 189 -3.99 -3.62 -16.77
N PRO A 190 -3.94 -4.30 -17.94
CA PRO A 190 -3.06 -3.88 -19.03
C PRO A 190 -3.29 -2.43 -19.43
N GLY A 191 -2.22 -1.66 -19.56
CA GLY A 191 -2.26 -0.23 -19.86
C GLY A 191 -2.10 0.65 -18.62
N ASN A 192 -2.78 1.80 -18.60
CA ASN A 192 -2.62 2.83 -17.57
C ASN A 192 -3.69 2.74 -16.45
N GLY A 193 -4.14 1.53 -16.10
CA GLY A 193 -5.21 1.33 -15.12
C GLY A 193 -6.60 1.72 -15.66
N VAL A 194 -7.56 1.88 -14.74
CA VAL A 194 -8.90 2.41 -15.06
C VAL A 194 -8.86 3.92 -15.16
N GLU A 195 -9.19 4.49 -16.33
CA GLU A 195 -9.07 5.93 -16.60
C GLU A 195 -9.94 6.81 -15.66
N ASN A 196 -11.16 6.34 -15.36
CA ASN A 196 -12.10 7.03 -14.47
C ASN A 196 -12.50 6.09 -13.32
N PRO A 197 -11.66 5.92 -12.30
CA PRO A 197 -11.93 4.95 -11.25
C PRO A 197 -13.17 5.38 -10.43
N PRO A 198 -13.91 4.40 -9.86
CA PRO A 198 -15.14 4.66 -9.12
C PRO A 198 -14.90 5.42 -7.81
N CYS A 199 -13.65 5.53 -7.38
CA CYS A 199 -13.23 6.19 -6.15
C CYS A 199 -11.73 6.48 -6.20
N ALA A 200 -11.26 7.31 -5.27
CA ALA A 200 -9.86 7.32 -4.87
C ALA A 200 -9.76 7.21 -3.35
N ALA A 201 -8.75 6.50 -2.89
CA ALA A 201 -8.46 6.39 -1.48
C ALA A 201 -6.96 6.41 -1.25
N ARG A 202 -6.47 7.38 -0.48
CA ARG A 202 -5.02 7.53 -0.30
C ARG A 202 -4.67 8.00 1.10
N PRO A 203 -3.63 7.40 1.73
CA PRO A 203 -2.99 8.00 2.88
C PRO A 203 -2.22 9.25 2.45
N ILE A 204 -2.30 10.29 3.27
CA ILE A 204 -1.65 11.58 3.09
C ILE A 204 -0.69 11.76 4.25
N ARG A 205 0.61 11.85 3.96
CA ARG A 205 1.69 12.04 4.95
C ARG A 205 2.14 13.48 5.04
N GLU A 206 1.83 14.32 4.06
CA GLU A 206 2.28 15.71 4.04
C GLU A 206 1.19 16.65 3.52
N GLY A 207 1.17 17.90 3.98
CA GLY A 207 0.14 18.88 3.59
C GLY A 207 0.12 19.19 2.09
N TRP A 208 1.26 19.11 1.39
CA TRP A 208 1.30 19.31 -0.07
C TRP A 208 0.66 18.13 -0.83
N GLU A 209 0.73 16.91 -0.28
CA GLU A 209 0.12 15.73 -0.89
C GLU A 209 -1.41 15.85 -0.88
N LEU A 210 -1.98 16.57 0.10
CA LEU A 210 -3.41 16.90 0.15
C LEU A 210 -3.82 17.76 -1.05
N GLY A 211 -3.03 18.79 -1.37
CA GLY A 211 -3.28 19.66 -2.53
C GLY A 211 -3.18 18.88 -3.85
N VAL A 212 -2.18 18.01 -3.99
CA VAL A 212 -2.05 17.15 -5.19
C VAL A 212 -3.16 16.10 -5.25
N ALA A 213 -3.58 15.53 -4.12
CA ALA A 213 -4.71 14.62 -4.05
C ALA A 213 -5.98 15.29 -4.57
N ALA A 214 -6.29 16.49 -4.04
CA ALA A 214 -7.43 17.31 -4.43
C ALA A 214 -7.43 17.67 -5.92
N LEU A 215 -6.27 17.84 -6.54
CA LEU A 215 -6.15 18.07 -7.99
C LEU A 215 -6.28 16.79 -8.83
N ARG A 216 -6.06 15.61 -8.26
CA ARG A 216 -6.22 14.31 -8.96
C ARG A 216 -7.64 13.75 -8.85
N THR A 217 -8.42 14.18 -7.87
CA THR A 217 -9.82 13.74 -7.67
C THR A 217 -10.76 14.11 -8.81
N VAL A 218 -10.40 15.09 -9.66
CA VAL A 218 -11.20 15.45 -10.85
C VAL A 218 -11.33 14.32 -11.88
N ARG A 219 -10.58 13.21 -11.71
CA ARG A 219 -10.68 12.02 -12.57
C ARG A 219 -11.48 10.86 -11.95
N THR A 220 -11.94 10.98 -10.71
CA THR A 220 -12.76 9.93 -10.05
C THR A 220 -14.24 10.18 -10.25
N VAL A 221 -15.03 9.12 -10.43
CA VAL A 221 -16.49 9.23 -10.60
C VAL A 221 -17.24 9.30 -9.27
N GLY A 222 -16.69 8.70 -8.22
CA GLY A 222 -17.34 8.59 -6.91
C GLY A 222 -16.52 9.21 -5.76
N PRO A 223 -16.74 8.74 -4.52
CA PRO A 223 -16.18 9.41 -3.34
C PRO A 223 -14.66 9.34 -3.32
N VAL A 224 -14.05 10.40 -2.78
CA VAL A 224 -12.62 10.42 -2.47
C VAL A 224 -12.42 10.38 -0.97
N MET A 225 -11.65 9.40 -0.50
CA MET A 225 -11.27 9.23 0.90
C MET A 225 -9.79 9.57 1.08
N LEU A 226 -9.51 10.61 1.87
CA LEU A 226 -8.13 10.99 2.22
C LEU A 226 -7.95 10.77 3.71
N SER A 227 -6.99 9.92 4.07
CA SER A 227 -6.65 9.64 5.47
C SER A 227 -5.32 10.30 5.79
N LEU A 228 -5.30 11.17 6.79
CA LEU A 228 -4.07 11.77 7.29
C LEU A 228 -3.30 10.73 8.11
N ALA A 229 -2.02 10.55 7.81
CA ALA A 229 -1.14 9.73 8.62
C ALA A 229 -0.98 10.37 10.02
N SER A 230 -0.71 9.54 11.04
CA SER A 230 -0.71 9.94 12.45
C SER A 230 0.36 10.98 12.83
N ASP A 231 1.30 11.26 11.94
CA ASP A 231 2.38 12.24 12.08
C ASP A 231 2.08 13.59 11.40
N VAL A 232 0.90 13.75 10.77
CA VAL A 232 0.52 14.98 10.10
C VAL A 232 -0.21 15.93 11.05
N ALA A 233 0.51 16.91 11.57
CA ALA A 233 -0.10 18.04 12.26
C ALA A 233 -0.67 19.01 11.22
N LEU A 234 -2.00 19.15 11.20
CA LEU A 234 -2.62 20.26 10.50
C LEU A 234 -2.27 21.57 11.25
N PRO A 235 -1.90 22.68 10.59
CA PRO A 235 -1.65 23.95 11.26
C PRO A 235 -2.86 24.32 12.13
N ALA A 236 -2.61 24.50 13.42
CA ALA A 236 -3.66 24.74 14.41
C ALA A 236 -4.38 26.09 14.20
N ASP A 237 -3.77 27.00 13.45
CA ASP A 237 -4.32 28.30 13.09
C ASP A 237 -5.32 28.23 11.92
N GLY A 238 -5.52 27.05 11.32
CA GLY A 238 -6.45 26.87 10.21
C GLY A 238 -6.02 27.58 8.92
N SER A 239 -4.73 27.89 8.77
CA SER A 239 -4.14 28.60 7.63
C SER A 239 -4.10 27.79 6.31
N TRP A 240 -5.11 26.96 6.06
CA TRP A 240 -5.26 26.25 4.80
C TRP A 240 -5.70 27.20 3.71
N THR A 241 -4.94 27.23 2.61
CA THR A 241 -5.41 27.82 1.36
C THR A 241 -6.40 26.85 0.73
N GLN A 242 -7.68 27.20 0.75
CA GLN A 242 -8.71 26.46 0.02
C GLN A 242 -8.43 26.61 -1.48
N VAL A 243 -7.82 25.59 -2.09
CA VAL A 243 -7.66 25.53 -3.54
C VAL A 243 -8.97 25.06 -4.14
N GLY A 244 -9.92 25.99 -4.27
CA GLY A 244 -11.26 25.69 -4.77
C GLY A 244 -12.19 26.88 -4.99
N ASP A 245 -11.78 28.12 -4.71
CA ASP A 245 -12.63 29.28 -4.97
C ASP A 245 -12.53 29.72 -6.43
N ARG A 246 -13.41 29.14 -7.26
CA ARG A 246 -14.04 29.95 -8.29
C ARG A 246 -14.95 30.95 -7.60
N GLU A 247 -14.41 32.14 -7.38
CA GLU A 247 -15.08 33.43 -7.23
C GLU A 247 -16.60 33.38 -7.48
N ARG A 248 -17.41 33.36 -6.40
CA ARG A 248 -18.73 34.03 -6.32
C ARG A 248 -19.11 34.38 -4.88
N VAL A 249 -18.94 35.67 -4.56
CA VAL A 249 -19.83 36.57 -3.81
C VAL A 249 -20.66 35.99 -2.65
N ALA A 250 -20.25 36.38 -1.44
CA ALA A 250 -21.04 36.72 -0.24
C ALA A 250 -22.41 36.04 0.00
N GLY A 251 -22.45 35.19 1.04
CA GLY A 251 -23.69 34.81 1.72
C GLY A 251 -23.40 34.11 3.05
N ARG A 252 -23.57 34.82 4.17
CA ARG A 252 -23.50 34.28 5.53
C ARG A 252 -24.48 33.10 5.70
N ALA A 253 -24.00 31.97 6.19
CA ALA A 253 -24.84 31.00 6.90
C ALA A 253 -24.13 30.54 8.18
N ARG A 254 -24.81 30.69 9.31
CA ARG A 254 -24.42 30.20 10.63
C ARG A 254 -24.86 28.74 10.74
N CYS A 255 -24.02 27.88 11.31
CA CYS A 255 -24.42 26.52 11.67
C CYS A 255 -25.42 26.56 12.84
N CYS A 256 -26.50 25.79 12.72
CA CYS A 256 -27.23 25.19 13.83
C CYS A 256 -26.77 23.74 13.96
#